data_AF-W1YAJ6-F1
#
_entry.id   AF-W1YAJ6-F1
#
_cell.length_a   1.000
_cell.length_b   1.000
_cell.length_c   1.000
_cell.angle_alpha   90.00
_cell.angle_beta   90.00
_cell.angle_gamma   90.00
#
_symmetry.space_group_name_H-M   'P 1'
#
loop_
_entity.id
_entity.type
_entity.pdbx_description
1 polymer ?
#
loop_
_entity_poly.entity_id
_entity_poly.type
_entity_poly.pdbx_seq_one_letter_code
_entity_poly.pdbx_strand_id
1 'polypeptide(L)' 'LQVFSHIITCLVEGEFMQMEDVYRIDQGIERYMTKTQKKTADFMEGCMELGGLLGGWSESEIVELKKYGHA' A
#
# COMPACT_ATOMS: atom_id res chain seq x y z
N LEU A 1 6.28 -7.46 -12.63
CA LEU A 1 6.91 -6.13 -12.80
C LEU A 1 5.93 -4.99 -12.52
N GLN A 2 4.73 -4.99 -13.11
CA GLN A 2 3.73 -3.93 -12.88
C GLN A 2 3.31 -3.76 -11.41
N VAL A 3 3.08 -4.86 -10.68
CA VAL A 3 2.75 -4.85 -9.24
C VAL A 3 3.84 -4.15 -8.43
N PHE A 4 5.11 -4.54 -8.62
CA PHE A 4 6.25 -3.92 -7.95
C PHE A 4 6.42 -2.43 -8.28
N SER A 5 6.28 -2.05 -9.56
CA SER A 5 6.39 -0.63 -9.92
C SER A 5 5.31 0.21 -9.26
N HIS A 6 4.08 -0.30 -9.18
CA HIS A 6 2.98 0.40 -8.53
C HIS A 6 3.23 0.60 -7.04
N ILE A 7 3.64 -0.46 -6.34
CA ILE A 7 3.95 -0.41 -4.89
C ILE A 7 5.05 0.61 -4.59
N ILE A 8 6.14 0.59 -5.37
CA ILE A 8 7.27 1.52 -5.17
C ILE A 8 6.82 2.96 -5.39
N THR A 9 5.99 3.22 -6.40
CA THR A 9 5.42 4.55 -6.63
C THR A 9 4.57 5.01 -5.44
N CYS A 10 3.64 4.20 -4.96
CA CYS A 10 2.81 4.54 -3.78
C CYS A 10 3.67 4.81 -2.54
N LEU A 11 4.70 4.01 -2.31
CA LEU A 11 5.59 4.15 -1.16
C LEU A 11 6.35 5.47 -1.20
N VAL A 12 6.91 5.83 -2.36
CA VAL A 12 7.61 7.10 -2.57
C VAL A 12 6.65 8.29 -2.41
N GLU A 13 5.43 8.21 -2.95
CA GLU A 13 4.40 9.23 -2.74
C GLU A 13 4.05 9.41 -1.26
N GLY A 14 3.93 8.32 -0.50
CA GLY A 14 3.71 8.36 0.95
C GLY A 14 4.83 9.07 1.72
N GLU A 15 6.09 8.87 1.32
CA GLU A 15 7.24 9.60 1.89
C GLU A 15 7.20 11.09 1.56
N PHE A 16 6.81 11.46 0.34
CA PHE A 16 6.61 12.87 -0.02
C PHE A 16 5.50 13.52 0.82
N MET A 17 4.36 12.84 0.97
CA MET A 17 3.27 13.30 1.84
C MET A 17 3.75 13.49 3.28
N GLN A 18 4.55 12.54 3.79
CA GLN A 18 5.13 12.64 5.13
C GLN A 18 6.05 13.85 5.28
N MET A 19 6.87 14.15 4.28
CA MET A 19 7.76 15.33 4.30
C MET A 19 6.98 16.65 4.30
N GLU A 20 5.93 16.77 3.50
CA GLU A 20 5.05 17.95 3.49
C GLU A 20 4.27 18.14 4.79
N ASP A 21 4.02 17.02 5.49
CA ASP A 21 3.26 16.96 6.73
C ASP A 21 4.08 17.32 7.96
N VAL A 22 5.41 17.30 7.85
CA VAL A 22 6.28 17.67 8.98
C VAL A 22 5.99 19.13 9.34
N TYR A 23 5.61 19.34 10.61
CA TYR A 23 5.22 20.63 11.19
C TYR A 23 3.84 21.19 10.80
N ARG A 24 3.04 20.46 10.02
CA ARG A 24 1.60 20.79 9.82
C ARG A 24 0.76 20.26 10.98
N ILE A 25 0.09 21.17 11.69
CA ILE A 25 -0.80 20.84 12.82
C ILE A 25 -2.20 20.45 12.29
N ASP A 26 -2.58 20.93 11.11
CA ASP A 26 -3.90 20.80 10.48
C ASP A 26 -3.94 19.76 9.35
N GLN A 27 -3.27 18.61 9.51
CA GLN A 27 -3.22 17.55 8.48
C GLN A 27 -4.61 16.99 8.10
N GLY A 28 -5.50 16.85 9.09
CA GLY A 28 -6.80 16.18 8.91
C GLY A 28 -6.69 14.65 8.88
N ILE A 29 -7.76 13.97 9.31
CA ILE A 29 -7.81 12.51 9.43
C ILE A 29 -7.68 11.83 8.06
N GLU A 30 -8.31 12.39 7.03
CA GLU A 30 -8.29 11.84 5.67
C GLU A 30 -6.87 11.76 5.09
N ARG A 31 -6.08 12.82 5.27
CA ARG A 31 -4.68 12.88 4.81
C ARG A 31 -3.80 11.91 5.59
N TYR A 32 -4.02 11.81 6.90
CA TYR A 32 -3.35 10.81 7.74
C TYR A 32 -3.64 9.37 7.28
N MET A 33 -4.90 9.05 7.01
CA MET A 33 -5.31 7.73 6.52
C MET A 33 -4.70 7.44 5.14
N THR A 34 -4.75 8.40 4.22
CA THR A 34 -4.15 8.27 2.87
C THR A 34 -2.64 8.02 2.94
N LYS A 35 -1.93 8.73 3.82
CA LYS A 35 -0.50 8.52 4.05
C LYS A 35 -0.22 7.12 4.58
N THR A 36 -0.98 6.68 5.58
CA THR A 36 -0.80 5.38 6.22
C THR A 36 -1.08 4.23 5.25
N GLN A 37 -2.10 4.39 4.40
CA GLN A 37 -2.43 3.45 3.33
C GLN A 37 -1.26 3.34 2.33
N LYS A 38 -0.80 4.46 1.77
CA LYS A 38 0.29 4.48 0.77
C LYS A 38 1.62 3.94 1.29
N LYS A 39 1.96 4.24 2.54
CA LYS A 39 3.25 3.86 3.13
C LYS A 39 3.28 2.39 3.59
N THR A 40 2.13 1.81 3.93
CA THR A 40 2.10 0.52 4.66
C THR A 40 1.09 -0.47 4.08
N ALA A 41 -0.18 -0.09 3.93
CA ALA A 41 -1.21 -1.01 3.45
C ALA A 41 -0.97 -1.44 1.99
N ASP A 42 -0.68 -0.48 1.09
CA ASP A 42 -0.43 -0.77 -0.33
C ASP A 42 0.80 -1.69 -0.52
N PHE A 43 1.81 -1.55 0.35
CA PHE A 43 2.98 -2.43 0.34
C PHE A 43 2.62 -3.85 0.79
N MET A 44 1.89 -3.99 1.90
CA MET A 44 1.47 -5.30 2.40
C MET A 44 0.53 -6.02 1.42
N GLU A 45 -0.45 -5.30 0.87
CA GLU A 45 -1.34 -5.80 -0.20
C GLU A 45 -0.53 -6.32 -1.38
N GLY A 46 0.43 -5.53 -1.85
CA GLY A 46 1.31 -5.89 -2.95
C GLY A 46 2.16 -7.13 -2.68
N CYS A 47 2.69 -7.27 -1.47
CA CYS A 47 3.41 -8.47 -1.05
C CYS A 47 2.51 -9.72 -0.99
N MET A 48 1.27 -9.58 -0.53
CA MET A 48 0.30 -10.68 -0.53
C MET A 48 -0.05 -11.13 -1.95
N GLU A 49 -0.30 -10.19 -2.85
CA GLU A 49 -0.55 -10.49 -4.27
C GLU A 49 0.61 -11.26 -4.90
N LEU A 50 1.84 -10.78 -4.69
CA LEU A 50 3.04 -11.43 -5.21
C LEU A 50 3.24 -12.82 -4.62
N GLY A 51 2.98 -12.99 -3.32
CA GLY A 51 3.06 -14.28 -2.64
C GLY A 51 2.08 -15.30 -3.23
N GLY A 52 0.83 -14.89 -3.47
CA GLY A 52 -0.18 -15.75 -4.09
C GLY A 52 0.13 -16.10 -5.55
N LEU A 53 0.63 -15.14 -6.33
CA LEU A 53 1.08 -15.36 -7.71
C LEU A 53 2.26 -16.35 -7.78
N LEU A 54 3.27 -16.17 -6.93
CA LEU A 54 4.44 -17.07 -6.86
C LEU A 54 4.07 -18.45 -6.31
N GLY A 55 3.07 -18.51 -5.43
CA GLY A 55 2.53 -19.75 -4.87
C GLY A 55 1.64 -20.55 -5.83
N GLY A 56 1.30 -20.01 -7.00
CA GLY A 56 0.41 -20.65 -7.96
C GLY A 56 -1.04 -20.76 -7.48
N TRP A 57 -1.48 -19.83 -6.64
CA TRP A 57 -2.84 -19.82 -6.08
C TRP A 57 -3.87 -19.38 -7.12
N SER A 58 -5.13 -19.68 -6.87
CA SER A 58 -6.22 -19.21 -7.72
C SER A 58 -6.43 -17.70 -7.59
N GLU A 59 -6.95 -17.08 -8.64
CA GLU A 59 -7.23 -15.64 -8.66
C GLU A 59 -8.18 -15.21 -7.53
N SER A 60 -9.17 -16.04 -7.19
CA SER A 60 -10.06 -15.81 -6.05
C SER A 60 -9.34 -15.80 -4.70
N GLU A 61 -8.36 -16.68 -4.51
CA GLU A 61 -7.57 -16.72 -3.27
C GLU A 61 -6.64 -15.51 -3.18
N ILE A 62 -6.04 -15.10 -4.31
CA ILE A 62 -5.18 -13.91 -4.38
C ILE A 62 -5.98 -12.64 -4.01
N VAL A 63 -7.23 -12.51 -4.48
CA VAL A 63 -8.09 -11.36 -4.14
C VAL A 63 -8.38 -11.30 -2.64
N GLU A 64 -8.67 -12.43 -1.99
CA GLU A 64 -8.91 -12.45 -0.55
C GLU A 64 -7.61 -12.18 0.24
N LEU A 65 -6.48 -12.67 -0.24
CA LEU A 65 -5.17 -12.42 0.36
C LEU A 65 -4.78 -10.93 0.27
N LYS A 66 -5.11 -10.28 -0.84
CA LYS A 66 -4.94 -8.83 -1.02
C LYS A 66 -5.75 -8.03 0.00
N LYS A 67 -7.03 -8.38 0.18
CA LYS A 67 -7.90 -7.70 1.17
C LYS A 67 -7.33 -7.83 2.59
N TYR A 68 -6.78 -8.99 2.93
CA TYR A 68 -6.10 -9.20 4.20
C TYR A 68 -4.90 -8.27 4.38
N GLY A 69 -4.10 -8.07 3.32
CA GLY A 69 -2.94 -7.16 3.37
C GLY A 69 -3.27 -5.67 3.44
N HIS A 70 -4.50 -5.27 3.09
CA HIS A 70 -4.94 -3.87 3.05
C HIS A 70 -5.73 -3.42 4.29
N ALA A 71 -6.23 -4.35 5.10
CA ALA A 71 -7.04 -4.09 6.30
C ALA A 71 -6.21 -3.59 7.49
#